data_AF-A0A951JKF0-F1
#
_entry.id   AF-A0A951JKF0-F1
#
_cell.length_a   1.000
_cell.length_b   1.000
_cell.length_c   1.000
_cell.angle_alpha   90.00
_cell.angle_beta   90.00
_cell.angle_gamma   90.00
#
_symmetry.space_group_name_H-M   'P 1'
#
loop_
_entity.id
_entity.type
_entity.pdbx_description
1 polymer ?
#
loop_
_entity_poly.entity_id
_entity_poly.type
_entity_poly.pdbx_seq_one_letter_code
_entity_poly.pdbx_strand_id
1 'polypeptide(L)'
;MNRPILALILCSLAAACGGDAEPEAGQSSATTIGPAAGDSPAAAVAAPEAAPAATGFIDPNTASREELLTVPGITPELADAVIAGRPYQDMRGVNARLTGLSEQQRDSVYTRLWKPLDLNTATAEEIELIPGVGGRMRHEFEEYRPYRAIEQFRREIGKYVDPAEVARLERYVVITS
;
A
#
# COMPACT_ATOMS: atom_id res chain seq x y z
N MET A 1 53.93 -6.29 0.63
CA MET A 1 53.43 -6.16 2.03
C MET A 1 52.27 -7.12 2.22
N ASN A 2 52.29 -7.78 3.36
CA ASN A 2 51.74 -9.11 3.63
C ASN A 2 50.22 -9.15 3.87
N ARG A 3 49.59 -10.24 3.44
CA ARG A 3 48.27 -10.71 3.93
C ARG A 3 48.49 -11.61 5.16
N PRO A 4 47.54 -11.63 6.10
CA PRO A 4 46.94 -12.91 6.55
C PRO A 4 45.39 -12.75 6.67
N ILE A 5 44.50 -13.65 6.22
CA ILE A 5 44.24 -15.08 6.48
C ILE A 5 43.62 -15.37 7.87
N LEU A 6 42.41 -15.99 7.81
CA LEU A 6 41.67 -16.83 8.78
C LEU A 6 41.03 -16.19 10.04
N ALA A 7 39.73 -16.44 10.26
CA ALA A 7 39.32 -17.54 11.14
C ALA A 7 37.79 -17.77 11.11
N LEU A 8 37.44 -19.04 10.91
CA LEU A 8 36.15 -19.69 11.11
C LEU A 8 35.79 -19.67 12.61
N ILE A 9 34.53 -19.39 12.98
CA ILE A 9 33.98 -19.84 14.27
C ILE A 9 32.61 -20.46 14.01
N LEU A 10 32.61 -21.79 14.07
CA LEU A 10 31.47 -22.68 14.23
C LEU A 10 31.36 -22.98 15.74
N CYS A 11 30.19 -22.79 16.35
CA CYS A 11 29.94 -23.34 17.68
C CYS A 11 28.44 -23.62 17.84
N SER A 12 28.10 -24.91 17.80
CA SER A 12 26.79 -25.45 18.17
C SER A 12 26.78 -25.75 19.67
N LEU A 13 25.67 -25.51 20.36
CA LEU A 13 25.32 -26.25 21.57
C LEU A 13 23.79 -26.35 21.71
N ALA A 14 23.29 -27.58 21.72
CA ALA A 14 21.93 -27.94 22.09
C ALA A 14 21.87 -28.17 23.61
N ALA A 15 20.74 -27.84 24.23
CA ALA A 15 20.36 -28.36 25.54
C ALA A 15 18.83 -28.55 25.60
N ALA A 16 18.44 -29.79 25.84
CA ALA A 16 17.08 -30.28 25.94
C ALA A 16 16.69 -30.51 27.41
N CYS A 17 15.45 -30.19 27.77
CA CYS A 17 14.64 -30.72 28.88
C CYS A 17 13.19 -30.44 28.41
N GLY A 18 12.22 -31.34 28.34
CA GLY A 18 11.92 -32.55 29.11
C GLY A 18 10.49 -32.37 29.64
N GLY A 19 9.54 -33.25 29.25
CA GLY A 19 8.18 -33.23 29.78
C GLY A 19 7.12 -33.88 28.89
N ASP A 20 7.02 -35.21 28.95
CA ASP A 20 5.91 -36.04 28.47
C ASP A 20 4.60 -35.75 29.21
N ALA A 21 3.46 -35.78 28.48
CA ALA A 21 2.21 -36.44 28.90
C ALA A 21 1.08 -36.22 27.88
N GLU A 22 0.80 -37.22 27.05
CA GLU A 22 -0.55 -37.54 26.58
C GLU A 22 -1.14 -38.62 27.49
N PRO A 23 -2.48 -38.69 27.60
CA PRO A 23 -3.13 -39.94 27.19
C PRO A 23 -4.49 -39.78 26.48
N GLU A 24 -4.62 -40.55 25.40
CA GLU A 24 -5.65 -41.56 25.07
C GLU A 24 -7.16 -41.25 25.17
N ALA A 25 -7.78 -41.26 23.99
CA ALA A 25 -8.98 -41.98 23.54
C ALA A 25 -10.06 -42.48 24.53
N GLY A 26 -11.32 -42.17 24.17
CA GLY A 26 -12.52 -42.89 24.63
C GLY A 26 -13.69 -42.72 23.64
N GLN A 27 -14.15 -43.83 23.05
CA GLN A 27 -15.25 -43.93 22.10
C GLN A 27 -16.58 -44.32 22.79
N SER A 28 -17.70 -43.96 22.16
CA SER A 28 -18.91 -44.80 21.90
C SER A 28 -20.28 -44.28 22.40
N SER A 29 -21.09 -43.88 21.41
CA SER A 29 -22.51 -44.14 21.09
C SER A 29 -23.58 -44.44 22.16
N ALA A 30 -24.73 -43.74 22.06
CA ALA A 30 -26.07 -44.36 21.96
C ALA A 30 -27.16 -43.35 21.50
N THR A 31 -28.03 -43.84 20.61
CA THR A 31 -29.19 -43.21 19.96
C THR A 31 -30.47 -43.35 20.79
N THR A 32 -31.37 -42.35 20.81
CA THR A 32 -32.83 -42.56 20.72
C THR A 32 -33.59 -41.31 20.23
N ILE A 33 -34.73 -41.54 19.58
CA ILE A 33 -35.47 -40.71 18.61
C ILE A 33 -36.69 -40.03 19.24
N GLY A 34 -37.07 -38.82 18.78
CA GLY A 34 -38.47 -38.34 18.81
C GLY A 34 -38.66 -36.81 18.72
N PRO A 35 -39.69 -36.29 18.01
CA PRO A 35 -39.57 -35.09 17.18
C PRO A 35 -40.36 -33.86 17.69
N ALA A 36 -39.96 -32.65 17.27
CA ALA A 36 -40.86 -31.51 17.19
C ALA A 36 -40.45 -30.56 16.06
N ALA A 37 -41.38 -30.36 15.15
CA ALA A 37 -41.30 -29.43 14.04
C ALA A 37 -41.15 -27.99 14.54
N GLY A 38 -40.30 -27.24 13.86
CA GLY A 38 -40.13 -25.79 14.00
C GLY A 38 -39.56 -25.25 12.71
N ASP A 39 -40.46 -24.91 11.79
CA ASP A 39 -40.15 -24.20 10.55
C ASP A 39 -39.68 -22.78 10.90
N SER A 40 -38.46 -22.43 10.53
CA SER A 40 -38.00 -21.05 10.40
C SER A 40 -36.72 -21.03 9.55
N PRO A 41 -36.71 -20.33 8.41
CA PRO A 41 -35.51 -20.24 7.58
C PRO A 41 -34.53 -19.30 8.28
N ALA A 42 -33.54 -19.89 8.96
CA ALA A 42 -32.36 -19.16 9.38
C ALA A 42 -31.58 -18.76 8.12
N ALA A 43 -31.61 -17.46 7.84
CA ALA A 43 -30.86 -16.81 6.80
C ALA A 43 -29.41 -17.32 6.79
N ALA A 44 -28.97 -17.79 5.63
CA ALA A 44 -27.58 -18.05 5.37
C ALA A 44 -26.79 -16.79 5.71
N VAL A 45 -25.95 -16.87 6.75
CA VAL A 45 -24.96 -15.85 7.03
C VAL A 45 -23.94 -15.99 5.91
N ALA A 46 -24.11 -15.17 4.87
CA ALA A 46 -23.13 -15.02 3.83
C ALA A 46 -21.81 -14.62 4.50
N ALA A 47 -20.78 -15.44 4.32
CA ALA A 47 -19.41 -15.02 4.57
C ALA A 47 -19.16 -13.72 3.81
N PRO A 48 -18.40 -12.75 4.34
CA PRO A 48 -18.11 -11.54 3.62
C PRO A 48 -17.41 -11.92 2.31
N GLU A 49 -18.11 -11.65 1.22
CA GLU A 49 -17.58 -11.69 -0.14
C GLU A 49 -16.27 -10.89 -0.13
N ALA A 50 -15.17 -11.55 -0.48
CA ALA A 50 -13.86 -10.91 -0.53
C ALA A 50 -13.98 -9.66 -1.41
N ALA A 51 -13.76 -8.49 -0.80
CA ALA A 51 -13.76 -7.22 -1.50
C ALA A 51 -12.87 -7.33 -2.75
N PRO A 52 -13.30 -6.83 -3.92
CA PRO A 52 -12.44 -6.82 -5.08
C PRO A 52 -11.12 -6.13 -4.72
N ALA A 53 -10.00 -6.72 -5.12
CA ALA A 53 -8.68 -6.11 -4.93
C ALA A 53 -8.74 -4.67 -5.47
N ALA A 54 -8.55 -3.69 -4.59
CA ALA A 54 -8.72 -2.27 -4.91
C ALA A 54 -7.83 -1.90 -6.11
N THR A 55 -8.46 -1.65 -7.27
CA THR A 55 -7.80 -1.38 -8.56
C THR A 55 -7.34 0.07 -8.72
N GLY A 56 -7.29 0.85 -7.64
CA GLY A 56 -6.87 2.26 -7.64
C GLY A 56 -6.09 2.62 -6.38
N PHE A 57 -5.43 3.78 -6.39
CA PHE A 57 -4.77 4.33 -5.21
C PHE A 57 -5.76 4.42 -4.04
N ILE A 58 -5.26 4.16 -2.83
CA ILE A 58 -5.97 4.52 -1.60
C ILE A 58 -5.94 6.05 -1.51
N ASP A 59 -7.11 6.66 -1.35
CA ASP A 59 -7.22 8.11 -1.17
C ASP A 59 -6.92 8.48 0.30
N PRO A 60 -5.90 9.31 0.57
CA PRO A 60 -5.51 9.67 1.93
C PRO A 60 -6.58 10.44 2.71
N ASN A 61 -7.60 11.01 2.05
CA ASN A 61 -8.69 11.73 2.70
C ASN A 61 -9.83 10.83 3.18
N THR A 62 -10.01 9.67 2.57
CA THR A 62 -11.19 8.81 2.78
C THR A 62 -10.84 7.42 3.30
N ALA A 63 -9.59 6.98 3.17
CA ALA A 63 -9.16 5.65 3.60
C ALA A 63 -9.51 5.34 5.06
N SER A 64 -9.94 4.12 5.35
CA SER A 64 -10.01 3.63 6.73
C SER A 64 -8.61 3.44 7.31
N ARG A 65 -8.54 3.27 8.63
CA ARG A 65 -7.27 2.93 9.29
C ARG A 65 -6.75 1.57 8.83
N GLU A 66 -7.66 0.62 8.67
CA GLU A 66 -7.36 -0.73 8.19
C GLU A 66 -6.79 -0.70 6.77
N GLU A 67 -7.35 0.12 5.88
CA GLU A 67 -6.83 0.30 4.52
C GLU A 67 -5.42 0.91 4.52
N LEU A 68 -5.17 1.93 5.35
CA LEU A 68 -3.84 2.52 5.49
C LEU A 68 -2.79 1.51 5.96
N LEU A 69 -3.15 0.60 6.86
CA LEU A 69 -2.27 -0.46 7.35
C LEU A 69 -1.95 -1.53 6.29
N THR A 70 -2.69 -1.57 5.16
CA THR A 70 -2.33 -2.42 4.01
C THR A 70 -1.21 -1.83 3.15
N VAL A 71 -0.86 -0.55 3.36
CA VAL A 71 0.15 0.14 2.55
C VAL A 71 1.56 -0.23 3.06
N PRO A 72 2.44 -0.77 2.19
CA PRO A 72 3.81 -1.08 2.59
C PRO A 72 4.52 0.14 3.18
N GLY A 73 5.09 -0.02 4.38
CA GLY A 73 5.80 1.04 5.09
C GLY A 73 4.95 1.91 6.02
N ILE A 74 3.63 1.78 6.00
CA ILE A 74 2.75 2.46 6.97
C ILE A 74 2.67 1.64 8.26
N THR A 75 3.08 2.26 9.38
CA THR A 75 2.90 1.72 10.74
C THR A 75 1.57 2.21 11.33
N PRO A 76 1.09 1.63 12.45
CA PRO A 76 -0.07 2.14 13.18
C PRO A 76 0.02 3.65 13.50
N GLU A 77 1.19 4.12 13.92
CA GLU A 77 1.44 5.51 14.27
C GLU A 77 1.37 6.43 13.03
N LEU A 78 1.92 5.99 11.90
CA LEU A 78 1.82 6.73 10.63
C LEU A 78 0.39 6.74 10.09
N ALA A 79 -0.36 5.64 10.22
CA ALA A 79 -1.77 5.60 9.84
C ALA A 79 -2.60 6.59 10.66
N ASP A 80 -2.38 6.64 11.97
CA ASP A 80 -3.04 7.60 12.87
C ASP A 80 -2.66 9.05 12.52
N ALA A 81 -1.38 9.30 12.20
CA ALA A 81 -0.93 10.62 11.75
C ALA A 81 -1.57 11.05 10.42
N VAL A 82 -1.72 10.11 9.47
CA VAL A 82 -2.40 10.36 8.19
C VAL A 82 -3.89 10.65 8.41
N ILE A 83 -4.57 9.97 9.34
CA ILE A 83 -5.98 10.26 9.66
C ILE A 83 -6.12 11.63 10.32
N ALA A 84 -5.26 11.92 11.31
CA ALA A 84 -5.32 13.18 12.07
C ALA A 84 -5.02 14.41 11.22
N GLY A 85 -4.25 14.29 10.13
CA GLY A 85 -3.91 15.39 9.23
C GLY A 85 -4.95 15.71 8.16
N ARG A 86 -6.07 14.99 8.09
CA ARG A 86 -7.13 15.24 7.10
C ARG A 86 -7.86 16.57 7.35
N PRO A 87 -8.33 17.28 6.30
CA PRO A 87 -8.19 16.95 4.88
C PRO A 87 -6.89 17.46 4.24
N TYR A 88 -6.33 16.69 3.31
CA TYR A 88 -5.19 17.05 2.48
C TYR A 88 -5.62 17.74 1.20
N GLN A 89 -5.02 18.90 0.94
CA GLN A 89 -5.17 19.59 -0.33
C GLN A 89 -4.34 18.92 -1.44
N ASP A 90 -3.15 18.45 -1.10
CA ASP A 90 -2.15 17.96 -2.04
C ASP A 90 -1.30 16.83 -1.41
N MET A 91 -0.38 16.24 -2.18
CA MET A 91 0.48 15.17 -1.65
C MET A 91 1.56 15.66 -0.69
N ARG A 92 1.89 16.97 -0.67
CA ARG A 92 2.85 17.54 0.30
C ARG A 92 2.30 17.47 1.72
N GLY A 93 1.00 17.72 1.89
CA GLY A 93 0.32 17.55 3.17
C GLY A 93 0.41 16.12 3.72
N VAL A 94 0.25 15.12 2.83
CA VAL A 94 0.39 13.69 3.15
C VAL A 94 1.85 13.35 3.49
N ASN A 95 2.79 13.78 2.65
CA ASN A 95 4.23 13.59 2.84
C ASN A 95 4.71 14.09 4.22
N ALA A 96 4.18 15.24 4.67
CA ALA A 96 4.49 15.81 5.97
C ALA A 96 4.06 14.94 7.18
N ARG A 97 3.19 13.93 6.98
CA ARG A 97 2.81 12.97 8.03
C ARG A 97 3.71 11.74 8.08
N LEU A 98 4.46 11.45 7.01
CA LEU A 98 5.28 10.25 6.87
C LEU A 98 6.67 10.44 7.47
N THR A 99 6.73 10.97 8.70
CA THR A 99 7.97 11.31 9.39
C THR A 99 8.78 10.05 9.70
N GLY A 100 10.11 10.13 9.59
CA GLY A 100 11.00 9.01 9.91
C GLY A 100 11.18 7.99 8.78
N LEU A 101 10.44 8.12 7.67
CA LEU A 101 10.69 7.34 6.45
C LEU A 101 11.80 7.98 5.61
N SER A 102 12.66 7.16 5.01
CA SER A 102 13.55 7.57 3.92
C SER A 102 12.75 7.87 2.65
N GLU A 103 13.38 8.50 1.66
CA GLU A 103 12.76 8.76 0.36
C GLU A 103 12.30 7.46 -0.32
N GLN A 104 13.15 6.44 -0.36
CA GLN A 104 12.79 5.14 -0.94
C GLN A 104 11.64 4.43 -0.20
N GLN A 105 11.53 4.61 1.12
CA GLN A 105 10.39 4.10 1.88
C GLN A 105 9.10 4.86 1.55
N ARG A 106 9.18 6.19 1.36
CA ARG A 106 8.03 6.99 0.92
C ARG A 106 7.60 6.65 -0.50
N ASP A 107 8.54 6.39 -1.41
CA ASP A 107 8.21 5.93 -2.76
C ASP A 107 7.35 4.67 -2.73
N SER A 108 7.68 3.72 -1.86
CA SER A 108 6.90 2.49 -1.67
C SER A 108 5.48 2.79 -1.20
N VAL A 109 5.31 3.73 -0.27
CA VAL A 109 4.00 4.22 0.19
C VAL A 109 3.21 4.84 -0.96
N TYR A 110 3.85 5.72 -1.75
CA TYR A 110 3.21 6.46 -2.85
C TYR A 110 2.79 5.60 -4.02
N THR A 111 3.32 4.38 -4.16
CA THR A 111 2.79 3.41 -5.13
C THR A 111 1.36 2.93 -4.81
N ARG A 112 0.88 3.16 -3.59
CA ARG A 112 -0.41 2.67 -3.09
C ARG A 112 -1.31 3.75 -2.49
N LEU A 113 -0.77 4.71 -1.73
CA LEU A 113 -1.49 5.82 -1.09
C LEU A 113 -1.19 7.11 -1.85
N TRP A 114 -2.16 7.63 -2.59
CA TRP A 114 -1.95 8.80 -3.44
C TRP A 114 -3.22 9.61 -3.63
N LYS A 115 -3.09 10.94 -3.54
CA LYS A 115 -4.08 11.91 -4.00
C LYS A 115 -3.64 12.40 -5.37
N PRO A 116 -4.46 12.24 -6.43
CA PRO A 116 -4.09 12.69 -7.76
C PRO A 116 -3.73 14.18 -7.81
N LEU A 117 -2.62 14.45 -8.47
CA LEU A 117 -2.03 15.77 -8.65
C LEU A 117 -2.68 16.47 -9.84
N ASP A 118 -3.12 17.73 -9.72
CA ASP A 118 -3.55 18.50 -10.88
C ASP A 118 -2.33 19.02 -11.65
N LEU A 119 -2.13 18.51 -12.87
CA LEU A 119 -0.99 18.88 -13.70
C LEU A 119 -0.90 20.38 -13.98
N ASN A 120 -2.01 21.11 -13.94
CA ASN A 120 -2.01 22.54 -14.27
C ASN A 120 -1.55 23.43 -13.11
N THR A 121 -1.65 22.96 -11.87
CA THR A 121 -1.38 23.78 -10.68
C THR A 121 -0.33 23.21 -9.74
N ALA A 122 0.08 21.95 -9.92
CA ALA A 122 1.01 21.31 -9.01
C ALA A 122 2.35 22.03 -8.91
N THR A 123 2.94 21.98 -7.73
CA THR A 123 4.27 22.56 -7.51
C THR A 123 5.37 21.62 -7.97
N ALA A 124 6.56 22.17 -8.24
CA ALA A 124 7.77 21.40 -8.54
C ALA A 124 8.04 20.31 -7.49
N GLU A 125 7.93 20.67 -6.21
CA GLU A 125 8.11 19.77 -5.06
C GLU A 125 7.10 18.62 -5.10
N GLU A 126 5.83 18.91 -5.39
CA GLU A 126 4.79 17.88 -5.41
C GLU A 126 4.95 16.91 -6.59
N ILE A 127 5.36 17.40 -7.76
CA ILE A 127 5.63 16.55 -8.93
C ILE A 127 6.75 15.55 -8.62
N GLU A 128 7.80 15.99 -7.93
CA GLU A 128 8.93 15.12 -7.54
C GLU A 128 8.58 14.10 -6.44
N LEU A 129 7.39 14.19 -5.82
CA LEU A 129 6.89 13.11 -4.95
C LEU A 129 6.41 11.89 -5.74
N ILE A 130 6.20 12.00 -7.06
CA ILE A 130 5.83 10.84 -7.88
C ILE A 130 7.04 9.90 -7.95
N PRO A 131 6.93 8.63 -7.53
CA PRO A 131 8.07 7.71 -7.53
C PRO A 131 8.72 7.61 -8.92
N GLY A 132 10.03 7.84 -8.97
CA GLY A 132 10.83 7.83 -10.20
C GLY A 132 10.81 9.12 -11.03
N VAL A 133 10.07 10.16 -10.61
CA VAL A 133 10.07 11.47 -11.28
C VAL A 133 11.12 12.37 -10.65
N GLY A 134 12.27 12.49 -11.32
CA GLY A 134 13.28 13.48 -10.97
C GLY A 134 13.13 14.79 -11.74
N GLY A 135 14.03 15.75 -11.47
CA GLY A 135 13.94 17.11 -11.99
C GLY A 135 13.85 17.25 -13.52
N ARG A 136 14.37 16.29 -14.29
CA ARG A 136 14.18 16.25 -15.75
C ARG A 136 12.73 16.03 -16.14
N MET A 137 12.09 14.98 -15.60
CA MET A 137 10.70 14.66 -15.93
C MET A 137 9.74 15.70 -15.36
N ARG A 138 10.02 16.22 -14.16
CA ARG A 138 9.30 17.38 -13.61
C ARG A 138 9.26 18.55 -14.59
N HIS A 139 10.40 18.89 -15.19
CA HIS A 139 10.47 20.00 -16.13
C HIS A 139 9.56 19.78 -17.36
N GLU A 140 9.51 18.55 -17.88
CA GLU A 140 8.59 18.23 -18.99
C GLU A 140 7.12 18.42 -18.56
N PHE A 141 6.75 18.02 -17.34
CA PHE A 141 5.39 18.23 -16.82
C PHE A 141 5.03 19.72 -16.74
N GLU A 142 5.99 20.58 -16.38
CA GLU A 142 5.77 22.02 -16.26
C GLU A 142 5.71 22.71 -17.63
N GLU A 143 6.58 22.31 -18.56
CA GLU A 143 6.73 22.93 -19.89
C GLU A 143 5.46 22.84 -20.74
N TYR A 144 4.73 21.72 -20.67
CA TYR A 144 3.53 21.50 -21.47
C TYR A 144 2.24 22.07 -20.86
N ARG A 145 2.33 22.79 -19.73
CA ARG A 145 1.17 23.48 -19.14
C ARG A 145 0.66 24.61 -20.05
N PRO A 146 -0.66 24.86 -20.09
CA PRO A 146 -1.71 24.04 -19.47
C PRO A 146 -1.99 22.78 -20.30
N TYR A 147 -2.18 21.67 -19.61
CA TYR A 147 -2.79 20.49 -20.19
C TYR A 147 -4.30 20.70 -20.33
N ARG A 148 -4.82 20.47 -21.53
CA ARG A 148 -6.25 20.58 -21.83
C ARG A 148 -6.99 19.24 -21.75
N ALA A 149 -6.27 18.15 -21.97
CA ALA A 149 -6.82 16.80 -21.99
C ALA A 149 -5.72 15.77 -21.73
N ILE A 150 -6.07 14.58 -21.26
CA ILE A 150 -5.09 13.55 -20.89
C ILE A 150 -4.36 13.00 -22.13
N GLU A 151 -4.96 13.10 -23.31
CA GLU A 151 -4.35 12.77 -24.59
C GLU A 151 -3.16 13.67 -24.91
N GLN A 152 -3.18 14.94 -24.46
CA GLN A 152 -2.01 15.81 -24.54
C GLN A 152 -0.90 15.29 -23.64
N PHE A 153 -1.21 14.93 -22.39
CA PHE A 153 -0.23 14.32 -21.49
C PHE A 153 0.43 13.08 -22.11
N ARG A 154 -0.38 12.13 -22.59
CA ARG A 154 0.12 10.90 -23.22
C ARG A 154 1.02 11.18 -24.43
N ARG A 155 0.63 12.12 -25.31
CA ARG A 155 1.40 12.48 -26.50
C ARG A 155 2.72 13.17 -26.15
N GLU A 156 2.69 14.14 -25.26
CA GLU A 156 3.87 14.97 -24.95
C GLU A 156 4.87 14.19 -24.08
N ILE A 157 4.41 13.50 -23.05
CA ILE A 157 5.27 12.71 -22.16
C ILE A 157 5.78 11.44 -22.87
N GLY A 158 4.99 10.84 -23.75
CA GLY A 158 5.40 9.68 -24.57
C GLY A 158 6.56 9.94 -25.54
N LYS A 159 7.01 11.19 -25.70
CA LYS A 159 8.27 11.51 -26.43
C LYS A 159 9.52 11.15 -25.64
N TYR A 160 9.41 11.01 -24.31
CA TYR A 160 10.55 10.88 -23.40
C TYR A 160 10.62 9.55 -22.68
N VAL A 161 9.49 8.86 -22.55
CA VAL A 161 9.38 7.56 -21.86
C VAL A 161 8.54 6.59 -22.69
N ASP A 162 8.70 5.31 -22.40
CA ASP A 162 7.95 4.26 -23.08
C ASP A 162 6.44 4.27 -22.71
N PRO A 163 5.59 3.58 -23.48
CA PRO A 163 4.14 3.57 -23.22
C PRO A 163 3.74 3.02 -21.84
N ALA A 164 4.52 2.10 -21.27
CA ALA A 164 4.21 1.54 -19.96
C ALA A 164 4.46 2.59 -18.86
N GLU A 165 5.53 3.36 -19.01
CA GLU A 165 5.83 4.46 -18.11
C GLU A 165 4.84 5.62 -18.23
N VAL A 166 4.39 5.96 -19.45
CA VAL A 166 3.27 6.92 -19.63
C VAL A 166 2.03 6.46 -18.86
N ALA A 167 1.62 5.20 -19.04
CA ALA A 167 0.45 4.65 -18.37
C ALA A 167 0.62 4.62 -16.84
N ARG A 168 1.84 4.40 -16.34
CA ARG A 168 2.15 4.47 -14.91
C ARG A 168 2.00 5.89 -14.38
N LEU A 169 2.63 6.86 -15.03
CA LEU A 169 2.62 8.27 -14.60
C LEU A 169 1.22 8.87 -14.67
N GLU A 170 0.43 8.51 -15.70
CA GLU A 170 -0.96 8.96 -15.87
C GLU A 170 -1.83 8.68 -14.63
N ARG A 171 -1.60 7.57 -13.93
CA ARG A 171 -2.37 7.25 -12.73
C ARG A 171 -2.22 8.28 -11.61
N TYR A 172 -1.07 8.96 -11.53
CA TYR A 172 -0.75 9.89 -10.44
C TYR A 172 -1.38 11.27 -10.64
N VAL A 173 -1.95 11.53 -11.81
CA VAL A 173 -2.27 12.88 -12.24
C VAL A 173 -3.71 13.00 -12.72
N VAL A 174 -4.24 14.21 -12.60
CA VAL A 174 -5.51 14.64 -13.17
C VAL A 174 -5.32 15.96 -13.89
N ILE A 175 -6.29 16.31 -14.73
CA ILE A 175 -6.36 17.60 -15.40
C ILE A 175 -7.68 18.21 -14.96
N THR A 176 -7.60 19.24 -14.12
CA THR A 176 -8.79 20.02 -13.72
C THR A 176 -8.83 21.36 -14.46
N SER A 177 -10.05 21.85 -14.67
CA SER A 177 -10.37 23.03 -15.49
C SER A 177 -10.32 24.33 -14.68
#